data_AF-A0A7W7F7L8-F1
#
_entry.id   AF-A0A7W7F7L8-F1
#
_cell.length_a   1.000
_cell.length_b   1.000
_cell.length_c   1.000
_cell.angle_alpha   90.00
_cell.angle_beta   90.00
_cell.angle_gamma   90.00
#
_symmetry.space_group_name_H-M   'P 1'
#
loop_
_entity.id
_entity.type
_entity.pdbx_description
1 polymer ?
#
loop_
_entity_poly.entity_id
_entity_poly.type
_entity_poly.pdbx_seq_one_letter_code
_entity_poly.pdbx_strand_id
1 'polypeptide(L)' 'MQLLAIHDRGSLEDASSLIAKFGDDAVVEAATIADRYRDNGDLNLFCRWRQVERAIMLLQLEDVVGEVH' A
#
# COMPACT_ATOMS: atom_id res chain seq x y z
N MET A 1 14.60 -13.17 2.83
CA MET A 1 13.56 -12.25 3.32
C MET A 1 13.64 -11.00 2.47
N GLN A 2 12.55 -10.62 1.80
CA GLN A 2 12.52 -9.36 1.05
C GLN A 2 12.41 -8.22 2.06
N LEU A 3 13.26 -7.19 1.92
CA LEU A 3 13.24 -6.03 2.83
C LEU A 3 11.86 -5.35 2.76
N LEU A 4 11.28 -5.06 3.92
CA LEU A 4 10.09 -4.23 4.04
C LEU A 4 10.51 -2.77 3.88
N ALA A 5 10.23 -2.19 2.71
CA ALA A 5 10.56 -0.81 2.39
C ALA A 5 9.42 -0.15 1.62
N ILE A 6 9.24 1.15 1.86
CA ILE A 6 8.41 2.03 1.03
C ILE A 6 9.35 2.63 -0.01
N HIS A 7 9.02 2.47 -1.29
CA HIS A 7 9.94 2.76 -2.40
C HIS A 7 9.69 4.09 -3.11
N ASP A 8 8.54 4.72 -2.87
CA ASP A 8 8.20 5.99 -3.50
C ASP A 8 7.23 6.81 -2.66
N ARG A 9 7.31 8.14 -2.81
CA ARG A 9 6.48 9.11 -2.10
C ARG A 9 4.99 8.95 -2.40
N GLY A 10 4.62 8.63 -3.64
CA GLY A 10 3.22 8.50 -4.04
C GLY A 10 2.53 7.35 -3.32
N SER A 11 3.21 6.22 -3.16
CA SER A 11 2.69 5.09 -2.39
C SER A 11 2.49 5.44 -0.91
N LEU A 12 3.38 6.23 -0.31
CA LEU A 12 3.25 6.71 1.06
C LEU A 12 2.06 7.67 1.24
N GLU A 13 1.88 8.61 0.32
CA GLU A 13 0.78 9.59 0.36
C GLU A 13 -0.58 8.92 0.19
N ASP A 14 -0.70 7.99 -0.75
CA ASP A 14 -1.93 7.20 -0.94
C ASP A 14 -2.22 6.31 0.26
N ALA A 15 -1.21 5.64 0.81
CA ALA A 15 -1.35 4.80 2.01
C ALA A 15 -1.83 5.63 3.21
N SER A 16 -1.20 6.78 3.45
CA SER A 16 -1.57 7.68 4.55
C SER A 16 -3.00 8.21 4.38
N SER A 17 -3.39 8.53 3.14
CA SER A 17 -4.75 9.00 2.82
C SER A 17 -5.80 7.91 3.04
N LEU A 18 -5.50 6.66 2.69
CA LEU A 18 -6.38 5.53 2.94
C LEU A 18 -6.50 5.23 4.44
N ILE A 19 -5.39 5.21 5.18
CA ILE A 19 -5.41 5.02 6.65
C ILE A 19 -6.25 6.11 7.32
N ALA A 20 -6.07 7.37 6.94
CA ALA A 20 -6.84 8.47 7.51
C ALA A 20 -8.35 8.35 7.23
N LYS A 21 -8.74 7.72 6.11
CA LYS A 21 -10.13 7.59 5.69
C LYS A 21 -10.81 6.32 6.21
N PHE A 22 -10.08 5.21 6.28
CA PHE A 22 -10.62 3.87 6.50
C PHE A 22 -10.08 3.18 7.76
N GLY A 23 -9.06 3.74 8.41
CA GLY A 23 -8.45 3.14 9.60
C GLY A 23 -7.94 1.73 9.31
N ASP A 24 -8.33 0.77 10.15
CA ASP A 24 -7.92 -0.64 10.07
C ASP A 24 -8.31 -1.31 8.74
N ASP A 25 -9.38 -0.84 8.09
CA ASP A 25 -9.85 -1.39 6.81
C ASP A 25 -9.05 -0.89 5.59
N ALA A 26 -8.10 0.04 5.78
CA ALA A 26 -7.36 0.67 4.69
C ALA A 26 -6.61 -0.35 3.80
N VAL A 27 -6.10 -1.44 4.38
CA VAL A 27 -5.38 -2.48 3.62
C VAL A 27 -6.32 -3.24 2.68
N VAL A 28 -7.58 -3.47 3.12
CA VAL A 28 -8.61 -4.15 2.33
C VAL A 28 -9.04 -3.26 1.17
N GLU A 29 -9.18 -1.95 1.42
CA GLU A 29 -9.48 -0.98 0.37
C GLU A 29 -8.37 -0.93 -0.69
N ALA A 30 -7.10 -0.86 -0.27
CA ALA A 30 -5.98 -0.87 -1.20
C ALA A 30 -5.93 -2.14 -2.06
N ALA A 31 -6.15 -3.32 -1.46
CA ALA A 31 -6.23 -4.59 -2.17
C ALA A 31 -7.38 -4.61 -3.18
N THR A 32 -8.56 -4.09 -2.79
CA THR A 32 -9.74 -3.98 -3.67
C THR A 32 -9.46 -3.06 -4.86
N ILE A 33 -8.79 -1.93 -4.64
CA ILE A 33 -8.39 -1.02 -5.72
C ILE A 33 -7.40 -1.71 -6.66
N ALA A 34 -6.40 -2.43 -6.13
CA ALA A 34 -5.45 -3.17 -6.94
C ALA A 34 -6.17 -4.20 -7.83
N ASP A 35 -7.04 -5.02 -7.25
CA ASP A 35 -7.79 -6.05 -7.97
C ASP A 35 -8.65 -5.47 -9.09
N ARG A 36 -9.27 -4.30 -8.88
CA ARG A 36 -10.00 -3.60 -9.95
C ARG A 36 -9.10 -3.21 -11.13
N TYR A 37 -7.84 -2.81 -10.89
CA TYR A 37 -6.89 -2.52 -11.98
C TYR A 37 -6.41 -3.78 -12.68
N ARG A 38 -6.24 -4.89 -11.95
CA ARG A 38 -5.96 -6.20 -12.54
C ARG A 38 -7.10 -6.62 -13.48
N ASP A 39 -8.34 -6.51 -13.03
CA ASP A 39 -9.51 -6.92 -13.80
C ASP A 39 -9.71 -6.06 -15.06
N ASN A 40 -9.28 -4.79 -15.01
CA ASN A 40 -9.25 -3.89 -16.16
C ASN A 40 -8.02 -4.07 -17.08
N GLY A 41 -7.08 -4.94 -16.72
CA GLY A 41 -5.85 -5.21 -17.47
C GLY A 41 -4.74 -4.18 -17.31
N ASP A 42 -4.87 -3.21 -16.40
CA ASP A 42 -3.82 -2.22 -16.12
C ASP A 42 -2.85 -2.76 -15.06
N LEU A 43 -1.87 -3.54 -15.53
CA LEU A 43 -0.88 -4.17 -14.67
C LEU A 43 0.06 -3.18 -13.97
N ASN A 44 0.27 -1.99 -14.54
CA ASN A 44 1.12 -0.97 -13.92
C ASN A 44 0.43 -0.38 -12.70
N LEU A 45 -0.84 0.01 -12.84
CA LEU A 45 -1.64 0.50 -11.72
C LEU A 45 -1.89 -0.60 -10.69
N PHE A 46 -2.11 -1.84 -11.12
CA PHE A 46 -2.16 -2.99 -10.19
C PHE A 46 -0.90 -3.07 -9.33
N CYS A 47 0.29 -3.11 -9.94
CA CYS A 47 1.56 -3.20 -9.22
C CYS A 47 1.78 -2.02 -8.27
N ARG A 48 1.42 -0.80 -8.69
CA ARG A 48 1.48 0.39 -7.83
C ARG A 48 0.57 0.25 -6.61
N TRP A 49 -0.68 -0.18 -6.79
CA TRP A 49 -1.59 -0.36 -5.66
C TRP A 49 -1.19 -1.50 -4.72
N ARG A 50 -0.49 -2.53 -5.22
CA ARG A 50 0.19 -3.52 -4.36
C ARG A 50 1.37 -2.94 -3.57
N GLN A 51 2.02 -1.87 -4.05
CA GLN A 51 3.00 -1.12 -3.26
C GLN A 51 2.31 -0.30 -2.17
N VAL A 52 1.21 0.38 -2.48
CA VAL A 52 0.38 1.10 -1.50
C VAL A 52 -0.11 0.16 -0.38
N GLU A 53 -0.66 -1.00 -0.73
CA GLU A 53 -1.13 -2.00 0.25
C GLU A 53 -0.02 -2.42 1.23
N ARG A 54 1.19 -2.69 0.73
CA ARG A 54 2.35 -3.01 1.57
C ARG A 54 2.78 -1.83 2.44
N ALA A 55 2.72 -0.61 1.92
CA ALA A 55 3.01 0.58 2.70
C ALA A 55 1.99 0.75 3.85
N ILE A 56 0.70 0.47 3.62
CA ILE A 56 -0.33 0.47 4.68
C ILE A 56 0.00 -0.57 5.75
N MET A 57 0.29 -1.80 5.34
CA MET A 57 0.69 -2.86 6.28
C MET A 57 1.88 -2.42 7.14
N LEU A 58 2.85 -1.73 6.56
CA LEU A 58 4.02 -1.23 7.28
C LEU A 58 3.67 -0.12 8.28
N LEU A 59 2.85 0.84 7.87
CA LEU A 59 2.49 1.99 8.71
C LEU A 59 1.57 1.62 9.87
N GLN A 60 0.84 0.51 9.76
CA GLN A 60 -0.05 0.01 10.81
C GLN A 60 0.64 -0.96 11.79
N LEU A 61 1.90 -1.33 11.54
CA LEU A 61 2.66 -2.11 12.51
C LEU A 61 2.97 -1.25 13.74
N GLU A 62 2.76 -1.84 14.91
CA GLU A 62 3.08 -1.20 16.20
C GLU A 62 4.60 -1.23 16.49
N ASP A 63 5.35 -2.04 15.75
CA ASP A 63 6.80 -2.19 15.86
C ASP A 63 7.54 -1.41 14.76
N VAL A 64 8.73 -0.89 15.11
CA VAL A 64 9.63 -0.28 14.13
C VAL A 64 10.27 -1.37 13.28
N VAL A 65 9.90 -1.43 12.00
CA VAL A 65 10.43 -2.39 11.03
C VAL A 65 10.93 -1.72 9.75
N GLY A 66 12.10 -2.15 9.27
CA GLY A 66 12.63 -1.75 7.96
C GLY A 66 13.17 -0.32 7.87
N GLU A 67 13.42 0.13 6.63
CA GLU A 67 13.96 1.45 6.29
C GLU A 67 13.11 2.10 5.18
N VAL A 68 12.98 3.43 5.23
CA VAL A 68 12.32 4.23 4.17
C VAL A 68 13.35 4.57 3.10
N HIS A 69 13.04 4.28 1.83
CA HIS A 69 13.96 4.42 0.70
C HIS A 69 13.44 5.40 -0.36
#